data_AF-A0A8T2DVB8-F1
#
_entry.id   AF-A0A8T2DVB8-F1
#
_cell.length_a   1.000
_cell.length_b   1.000
_cell.length_c   1.000
_cell.angle_alpha   90.00
_cell.angle_beta   90.00
_cell.angle_gamma   90.00
#
_symmetry.space_group_name_H-M   'P 1'
#
loop_
_entity.id
_entity.type
_entity.pdbx_description
1 polymer ?
#
loop_
_entity_poly.entity_id
_entity_poly.type
_entity_poly.pdbx_seq_one_letter_code
_entity_poly.pdbx_strand_id
1 'polypeptide(L)'
;MAREKKTCVECGHKVKSLFIQYSPGNFRLMKCENCEEVADEYVECELLIIFIDLILHKTKAYRHLLYNVVNQESANVQHLLWKLVLAYLLLDTYRSLLLRRTNDESNVSMSFLFESLEVLVNVLSANFAFVFSFAFAAKLMLVMPRGKEILLTILISSYVKIFLLAMPVWEFPVSVIFIVDMLVLTSNAVALKVMTESATSRCLAVCFIAHSIRFLVDQISGHLGTVM
;
A
#
# COMPACT_ATOMS: atom_id res chain seq x y z
N MET A 1 27.93 14.62 -3.57
CA MET A 1 26.52 14.96 -3.28
C MET A 1 25.67 14.45 -4.44
N ALA A 2 25.06 13.27 -4.29
CA ALA A 2 24.18 12.73 -5.32
C ALA A 2 22.94 13.64 -5.41
N ARG A 3 22.71 14.24 -6.58
CA ARG A 3 21.49 15.03 -6.82
C ARG A 3 20.29 14.11 -6.59
N GLU A 4 19.50 14.41 -5.55
CA GLU A 4 18.19 13.80 -5.35
C GLU A 4 17.37 14.02 -6.62
N LYS A 5 16.99 12.92 -7.28
CA LYS A 5 16.18 12.99 -8.50
C LYS A 5 14.74 13.23 -8.07
N LYS A 6 14.27 14.47 -8.23
CA LYS A 6 12.87 14.85 -8.04
C LYS A 6 12.10 14.64 -9.35
N THR A 7 10.80 14.41 -9.25
CA THR A 7 9.94 14.08 -10.39
C THR A 7 8.73 15.01 -10.42
N CYS A 8 8.34 15.46 -11.60
CA CYS A 8 7.12 16.24 -11.79
C CYS A 8 5.87 15.36 -11.59
N VAL A 9 4.92 15.83 -10.79
CA VAL A 9 3.69 15.09 -10.48
C VAL A 9 2.73 15.00 -11.68
N GLU A 10 2.80 15.96 -12.61
CA GLU A 10 1.91 16.03 -13.79
C GLU A 10 2.38 15.12 -14.93
N CYS A 11 3.63 15.27 -15.37
CA CYS A 11 4.15 14.55 -16.53
C CYS A 11 5.09 13.37 -16.19
N GLY A 12 5.54 13.24 -14.94
CA GLY A 12 6.53 12.22 -14.56
C GLY A 12 7.97 12.53 -15.01
N HIS A 13 8.21 13.69 -15.64
CA HIS A 13 9.56 14.09 -16.06
C HIS A 13 10.44 14.45 -14.85
N LYS A 14 11.74 14.14 -14.93
CA LYS A 14 12.70 14.45 -13.85
C LYS A 14 12.99 15.94 -13.80
N VAL A 15 12.97 16.52 -12.61
CA VAL A 15 13.19 17.96 -12.38
C VAL A 15 14.38 18.16 -11.43
N LYS A 16 15.12 19.24 -11.63
CA LYS A 16 16.32 19.58 -10.83
C LYS A 16 15.97 20.03 -9.40
N SER A 17 14.89 20.81 -9.26
CA SER A 17 14.40 21.33 -7.98
C SER A 17 12.89 21.55 -8.05
N LEU A 18 12.15 21.18 -7.01
CA LEU A 18 10.69 21.36 -6.93
C LEU A 18 10.30 22.78 -6.52
N PHE A 19 11.12 23.40 -5.67
CA PHE A 19 10.92 24.77 -5.20
C PHE A 19 12.27 25.49 -5.08
N ILE A 20 12.22 26.82 -5.14
CA ILE A 20 13.34 27.70 -4.77
C ILE A 20 12.96 28.37 -3.47
N GLN A 21 13.83 28.28 -2.46
CA GLN A 21 13.68 28.98 -1.20
C GLN A 21 14.46 30.30 -1.24
N TYR A 22 13.76 31.42 -1.05
CA TYR A 22 14.35 32.75 -0.99
C TYR A 22 14.72 33.15 0.45
N SER A 23 13.90 32.75 1.43
CA SER A 23 14.12 32.97 2.86
C SER A 23 13.45 31.85 3.68
N PRO A 24 13.77 31.65 4.98
CA PRO A 24 13.04 30.70 5.82
C PRO A 24 11.54 31.00 5.78
N GLY A 25 10.75 30.04 5.28
CA GLY A 25 9.30 30.18 5.09
C GLY A 25 8.84 30.83 3.79
N ASN A 26 9.74 31.40 2.96
CA ASN A 26 9.39 31.92 1.64
C ASN A 26 10.03 31.07 0.54
N PHE A 27 9.21 30.22 -0.06
CA PHE A 27 9.59 29.40 -1.19
C PHE A 27 8.61 29.58 -2.33
N ARG A 28 9.09 29.37 -3.56
CA ARG A 28 8.29 29.44 -4.78
C ARG A 28 8.40 28.11 -5.51
N LEU A 29 7.26 27.53 -5.87
CA LEU A 29 7.21 26.32 -6.67
C LEU A 29 7.74 26.57 -8.09
N MET A 30 8.50 25.60 -8.58
CA MET A 30 9.10 25.63 -9.91
C MET A 30 8.15 25.01 -10.94
N LYS A 31 8.21 25.52 -12.17
CA LYS A 31 7.53 24.91 -13.31
C LYS A 31 8.38 23.83 -13.94
N CYS A 32 7.74 22.80 -14.48
CA CYS A 32 8.42 21.73 -15.20
C CYS A 32 8.90 22.23 -16.58
N GLU A 33 10.13 21.90 -16.97
CA GLU A 33 10.70 22.24 -18.28
C GLU A 33 9.97 21.53 -19.45
N ASN A 34 9.23 20.45 -19.17
CA ASN A 34 8.59 19.62 -20.20
C ASN A 34 7.10 19.92 -20.40
N CYS A 35 6.34 20.09 -19.32
CA CYS A 35 4.89 20.33 -19.40
C CYS A 35 4.48 21.76 -19.02
N GLU A 36 5.42 22.61 -18.62
CA GLU A 36 5.20 24.02 -18.23
C GLU A 36 4.26 24.26 -17.02
N GLU A 37 3.63 23.20 -16.52
CA GLU A 37 2.86 23.19 -15.27
C GLU A 37 3.75 23.21 -14.02
N VAL A 38 3.15 23.54 -12.88
CA VAL A 38 3.81 23.49 -11.57
C VAL A 38 4.33 22.06 -11.30
N ALA A 39 5.60 21.94 -10.96
CA ALA A 39 6.27 20.63 -10.90
C ALA A 39 5.70 19.74 -9.80
N ASP A 40 5.38 20.30 -8.63
CA ASP A 40 4.75 19.60 -7.52
C ASP A 40 3.95 20.58 -6.64
N GLU A 41 2.63 20.60 -6.82
CA GLU A 41 1.69 21.42 -6.05
C GLU A 41 1.50 20.92 -4.60
N TYR A 42 1.79 19.65 -4.33
CA TYR A 42 1.54 19.04 -3.03
C TYR A 42 2.56 19.44 -1.96
N VAL A 43 3.67 20.10 -2.34
CA VAL A 43 4.66 20.61 -1.38
C VAL A 43 4.08 21.68 -0.46
N GLU A 44 3.10 22.45 -0.92
CA GLU A 44 2.40 23.48 -0.13
C GLU A 44 1.18 22.92 0.61
N CYS A 45 0.76 21.70 0.28
CA CYS A 45 -0.47 21.12 0.79
C CYS A 45 -0.25 20.44 2.14
N GLU A 46 -1.27 20.51 3.00
CA GLU A 46 -1.32 19.70 4.21
C GLU A 46 -1.49 18.21 3.87
N LEU A 47 -0.99 17.34 4.74
CA LEU A 47 -1.02 15.88 4.55
C LEU A 47 -2.44 15.34 4.34
N LEU A 48 -3.47 15.98 4.91
CA LEU A 48 -4.86 15.56 4.76
C LEU A 48 -5.37 15.70 3.32
N ILE A 49 -4.94 16.75 2.60
CA ILE A 49 -5.30 16.97 1.19
C ILE A 49 -4.64 15.88 0.33
N ILE A 50 -3.36 15.59 0.60
CA ILE A 50 -2.63 14.51 -0.07
C ILE A 50 -3.33 13.18 0.18
N PHE A 51 -3.78 12.92 1.41
CA PHE A 51 -4.48 11.69 1.78
C PHE A 51 -5.82 11.53 1.05
N ILE A 52 -6.62 12.60 0.93
CA ILE A 52 -7.87 12.57 0.16
C ILE A 52 -7.58 12.25 -1.32
N ASP A 53 -6.57 12.90 -1.91
CA ASP A 53 -6.22 12.68 -3.31
C ASP A 53 -5.67 11.27 -3.57
N LEU A 54 -5.01 10.66 -2.58
CA LEU A 54 -4.64 9.25 -2.62
C LEU A 54 -5.89 8.36 -2.63
N ILE A 55 -6.88 8.62 -1.76
CA ILE A 55 -8.14 7.86 -1.71
C ILE A 55 -8.90 7.97 -3.03
N LEU A 56 -8.84 9.13 -3.68
CA LEU A 56 -9.42 9.36 -5.01
C LEU A 56 -8.59 8.75 -6.15
N HIS A 57 -7.56 7.96 -5.85
CA HIS A 57 -6.67 7.31 -6.81
C HIS A 57 -6.00 8.29 -7.80
N LYS A 58 -5.78 9.55 -7.41
CA LYS A 58 -5.12 10.52 -8.28
C LYS A 58 -3.64 10.20 -8.44
N THR A 59 -3.22 9.93 -9.68
CA THR A 59 -1.83 9.58 -10.02
C THR A 59 -0.81 10.63 -9.55
N LYS A 60 -1.18 11.91 -9.52
CA LYS A 60 -0.30 13.00 -9.06
C LYS A 60 0.11 12.83 -7.59
N ALA A 61 -0.82 12.49 -6.71
CA ALA A 61 -0.54 12.26 -5.29
C ALA A 61 0.36 11.04 -5.06
N TYR A 62 0.18 9.96 -5.84
CA TYR A 62 1.09 8.81 -5.80
C TYR A 62 2.51 9.19 -6.27
N ARG A 63 2.65 10.02 -7.29
CA ARG A 63 3.98 10.50 -7.75
C ARG A 63 4.67 11.37 -6.70
N HIS A 64 3.93 12.28 -6.07
CA HIS A 64 4.44 13.08 -4.96
C HIS A 64 4.95 12.18 -3.83
N LEU A 65 4.11 11.26 -3.36
CA LEU A 65 4.44 10.37 -2.25
C LEU A 65 5.63 9.45 -2.58
N LEU A 66 5.59 8.74 -3.71
CA LEU A 66 6.61 7.74 -4.07
C LEU A 66 7.95 8.35 -4.47
N TYR A 67 7.95 9.44 -5.25
CA TYR A 67 9.19 9.99 -5.82
C TYR A 67 9.72 11.23 -5.11
N ASN A 68 8.87 12.06 -4.54
CA ASN A 68 9.31 13.33 -3.96
C ASN A 68 9.49 13.25 -2.44
N VAL A 69 8.63 12.49 -1.74
CA VAL A 69 8.70 12.27 -0.29
C VAL A 69 9.57 11.05 0.05
N VAL A 70 9.17 9.86 -0.40
CA VAL A 70 9.80 8.59 0.02
C VAL A 70 11.25 8.46 -0.45
N ASN A 71 11.55 8.91 -1.68
CA ASN A 71 12.92 8.88 -2.22
C ASN A 71 13.87 9.86 -1.51
N GLN A 72 13.34 10.92 -0.89
CA GLN A 72 14.14 11.89 -0.12
C GLN A 72 14.63 11.28 1.20
N GLU A 73 13.82 10.43 1.83
CA GLU A 73 14.14 9.80 3.12
C GLU A 73 14.91 8.47 3.00
N SER A 74 15.63 8.26 1.90
CA SER A 74 16.30 6.98 1.56
C SER A 74 17.18 6.38 2.68
N ALA A 75 17.73 7.21 3.56
CA ALA A 75 18.53 6.77 4.72
C ALA A 75 17.70 6.10 5.83
N ASN A 76 16.41 6.43 5.94
CA ASN A 76 15.50 5.91 6.98
C ASN A 76 14.46 4.90 6.44
N VAL A 77 14.54 4.55 5.15
CA VAL A 77 13.58 3.64 4.49
C VAL A 77 13.50 2.29 5.19
N GLN A 78 14.63 1.72 5.65
CA GLN A 78 14.59 0.44 6.37
C GLN A 78 13.79 0.54 7.67
N HIS A 79 13.92 1.65 8.39
CA HIS A 79 13.17 1.87 9.63
C HIS A 79 11.68 2.09 9.36
N LEU A 80 11.35 2.84 8.31
CA LEU A 80 9.97 3.02 7.87
C LEU A 80 9.33 1.70 7.42
N LEU A 81 10.07 0.87 6.68
CA LEU A 81 9.60 -0.42 6.18
C LEU A 81 9.16 -1.37 7.29
N TRP A 82 9.99 -1.59 8.31
CA TRP A 82 9.61 -2.54 9.37
C TRP A 82 8.42 -2.02 10.18
N LYS A 83 8.31 -0.71 10.39
CA LYS A 83 7.14 -0.10 11.05
C LYS A 83 5.86 -0.33 10.25
N LEU A 84 5.89 -0.12 8.94
CA LEU A 84 4.75 -0.38 8.05
C LEU A 84 4.40 -1.87 8.03
N VAL A 85 5.39 -2.76 7.92
CA VAL A 85 5.16 -4.21 7.97
C VAL A 85 4.48 -4.60 9.29
N LEU A 86 4.99 -4.13 10.43
CA LEU A 86 4.39 -4.41 11.73
C LEU A 86 2.96 -3.87 11.83
N ALA A 87 2.72 -2.64 11.40
CA ALA A 87 1.39 -2.03 11.42
C ALA A 87 0.38 -2.80 10.55
N TYR A 88 0.78 -3.21 9.34
CA TYR A 88 -0.10 -3.98 8.46
C TYR A 88 -0.30 -5.43 8.92
N LEU A 89 0.70 -6.05 9.54
CA LEU A 89 0.51 -7.34 10.20
C LEU A 89 -0.55 -7.24 11.30
N LEU A 90 -0.50 -6.20 12.13
CA LEU A 90 -1.53 -5.95 13.15
C LEU A 90 -2.92 -5.76 12.52
N LEU A 91 -3.03 -4.93 11.49
CA LEU A 91 -4.31 -4.72 10.78
C LEU A 91 -4.84 -6.01 10.13
N ASP A 92 -3.95 -6.85 9.59
CA ASP A 92 -4.33 -8.13 8.99
C ASP A 92 -4.74 -9.17 10.05
N THR A 93 -4.06 -9.22 11.21
CA THR A 93 -4.53 -10.04 12.34
C THR A 93 -5.90 -9.60 12.82
N TYR A 94 -6.14 -8.30 12.87
CA TYR A 94 -7.44 -7.73 13.23
C TYR A 94 -8.52 -8.10 12.20
N ARG A 95 -8.22 -7.99 10.90
CA ARG A 95 -9.11 -8.44 9.81
C ARG A 95 -9.52 -9.91 9.97
N SER A 96 -8.54 -10.80 10.19
CA SER A 96 -8.81 -12.23 10.34
C SER A 96 -9.68 -12.52 11.57
N LEU A 97 -9.44 -11.81 12.67
CA LEU A 97 -10.26 -11.93 13.89
C LEU A 97 -11.70 -11.44 13.67
N LEU A 98 -11.90 -10.34 12.94
CA LEU A 98 -13.24 -9.86 12.57
C LEU A 98 -14.01 -10.89 11.73
N LEU A 99 -13.37 -11.45 10.70
CA LEU A 99 -13.98 -12.46 9.84
C LEU A 99 -14.33 -13.74 10.60
N ARG A 100 -13.48 -14.14 11.55
CA ARG A 100 -13.73 -15.32 12.38
C ARG A 100 -14.90 -15.09 13.34
N ARG A 101 -14.97 -13.92 13.99
CA ARG A 101 -16.06 -13.56 14.91
C ARG A 101 -17.44 -13.64 14.25
N THR A 102 -17.52 -13.38 12.95
CA THR A 102 -18.78 -13.45 12.21
C THR A 102 -19.17 -14.85 11.75
N ASN A 103 -18.21 -15.78 11.68
CA ASN A 103 -18.46 -17.17 11.28
C ASN A 103 -18.79 -18.06 12.49
N ASP A 104 -18.21 -17.79 13.66
CA ASP A 104 -18.37 -18.62 14.86
C ASP A 104 -19.44 -18.04 15.81
N GLU A 105 -20.72 -18.35 15.55
CA GLU A 105 -21.80 -18.25 16.55
C GLU A 105 -21.84 -19.46 17.51
N SER A 106 -20.98 -20.48 17.33
CA SER A 106 -21.05 -21.74 18.08
C SER A 106 -19.75 -22.12 18.80
N ASN A 107 -19.85 -22.26 20.13
CA ASN A 107 -19.00 -23.00 21.06
C ASN A 107 -17.54 -22.53 21.27
N VAL A 108 -17.39 -21.55 22.17
CA VAL A 108 -16.08 -21.17 22.75
C VAL A 108 -15.69 -22.16 23.85
N SER A 109 -14.94 -23.20 23.50
CA SER A 109 -14.10 -23.90 24.48
C SER A 109 -12.93 -24.62 23.81
N MET A 110 -11.81 -23.90 23.62
CA MET A 110 -10.44 -24.43 23.63
C MET A 110 -9.45 -23.24 23.75
N SER A 111 -8.28 -23.49 24.34
CA SER A 111 -7.37 -22.47 24.89
C SER A 111 -7.04 -21.30 23.96
N PHE A 112 -7.30 -20.06 24.41
CA PHE A 112 -7.00 -18.79 23.74
C PHE A 112 -5.58 -18.68 23.12
N LEU A 113 -4.60 -19.42 23.65
CA LEU A 113 -3.22 -19.43 23.14
C LEU A 113 -3.07 -20.18 21.82
N PHE A 114 -3.74 -21.33 21.65
CA PHE A 114 -3.69 -22.07 20.39
C PHE A 114 -4.43 -21.32 19.28
N GLU A 115 -5.56 -20.73 19.64
CA GLU A 115 -6.38 -19.89 18.76
C GLU A 115 -5.61 -18.66 18.23
N SER A 116 -4.93 -17.95 19.12
CA SER A 116 -4.13 -16.78 18.73
C SER A 116 -2.89 -17.16 17.91
N LEU A 117 -2.26 -18.32 18.20
CA LEU A 117 -1.14 -18.83 17.42
C LEU A 117 -1.56 -19.23 16.01
N GLU A 118 -2.72 -19.87 15.86
CA GLU A 118 -3.28 -20.25 14.56
C GLU A 118 -3.55 -19.02 13.68
N VAL A 119 -4.24 -18.01 14.23
CA VAL A 119 -4.49 -16.74 13.54
C VAL A 119 -3.18 -16.07 13.12
N LEU A 120 -2.17 -16.06 13.99
CA LEU A 120 -0.87 -15.48 13.67
C LEU A 120 -0.17 -16.23 12.53
N VAL A 121 -0.13 -17.56 12.57
CA VAL A 121 0.48 -18.39 11.51
C VAL A 121 -0.23 -18.17 10.18
N ASN A 122 -1.56 -18.12 10.18
CA ASN A 122 -2.37 -17.87 8.98
C ASN A 122 -2.12 -16.48 8.39
N VAL A 123 -2.02 -15.45 9.23
CA VAL A 123 -1.75 -14.07 8.76
C VAL A 123 -0.33 -13.95 8.19
N LEU A 124 0.65 -14.60 8.83
CA LEU A 124 2.03 -14.62 8.33
C LEU A 124 2.14 -15.37 7.00
N SER A 125 1.50 -16.54 6.88
CA SER A 125 1.52 -17.34 5.65
C SER A 125 0.84 -16.61 4.49
N ALA A 126 -0.33 -15.99 4.72
CA ALA A 126 -1.05 -15.22 3.72
C ALA A 126 -0.27 -14.00 3.24
N ASN A 127 0.38 -13.26 4.15
CA ASN A 127 1.21 -12.11 3.78
C ASN A 127 2.48 -12.52 3.05
N PHE A 128 3.12 -13.62 3.46
CA PHE A 128 4.27 -14.15 2.74
C PHE A 128 3.89 -14.58 1.31
N ALA A 129 2.79 -15.30 1.15
CA ALA A 129 2.28 -15.71 -0.16
C ALA A 129 1.91 -14.50 -1.04
N PHE A 130 1.31 -13.46 -0.45
CA PHE A 130 1.00 -12.21 -1.14
C PHE A 130 2.26 -11.52 -1.68
N VAL A 131 3.28 -11.33 -0.83
CA VAL A 131 4.53 -10.67 -1.25
C VAL A 131 5.27 -11.50 -2.30
N PHE A 132 5.33 -12.82 -2.11
CA PHE A 132 6.00 -13.72 -3.04
C PHE A 132 5.32 -13.73 -4.42
N SER A 133 4.00 -13.90 -4.45
CA SER A 133 3.22 -13.90 -5.68
C SER A 133 3.28 -12.56 -6.41
N PHE A 134 3.21 -11.44 -5.67
CA PHE A 134 3.35 -10.12 -6.26
C PHE A 134 4.75 -9.94 -6.87
N ALA A 135 5.81 -10.27 -6.14
CA ALA A 135 7.18 -10.13 -6.63
C ALA A 135 7.42 -11.00 -7.88
N PHE A 136 6.90 -12.23 -7.87
CA PHE A 136 6.99 -13.14 -9.01
C PHE A 136 6.21 -12.62 -10.23
N ALA A 137 4.94 -12.26 -10.05
CA ALA A 137 4.08 -11.74 -11.12
C ALA A 137 4.61 -10.41 -11.67
N ALA A 138 5.10 -9.51 -10.80
CA ALA A 138 5.73 -8.26 -11.20
C ALA A 138 7.00 -8.50 -12.01
N LYS A 139 7.86 -9.44 -11.60
CA LYS A 139 9.08 -9.78 -12.36
C LYS A 139 8.77 -10.36 -13.74
N LEU A 140 7.70 -11.13 -13.86
CA LEU A 140 7.28 -11.71 -15.14
C LEU A 140 6.64 -10.66 -16.06
N MET A 141 5.75 -9.85 -15.51
CA MET A 141 4.85 -8.98 -16.26
C MET A 141 5.32 -7.53 -16.33
N LEU A 142 6.40 -7.13 -15.66
CA LEU A 142 6.86 -5.74 -15.62
C LEU A 142 8.39 -5.67 -15.67
N VAL A 143 8.92 -4.66 -16.35
CA VAL A 143 10.35 -4.35 -16.35
C VAL A 143 10.64 -3.51 -15.11
N MET A 144 11.02 -4.17 -14.01
CA MET A 144 11.09 -3.54 -12.69
C MET A 144 12.51 -3.41 -12.12
N PRO A 145 12.76 -2.37 -11.29
CA PRO A 145 13.96 -2.22 -10.50
C PRO A 145 13.94 -3.11 -9.24
N ARG A 146 14.87 -2.86 -8.32
CA ARG A 146 15.22 -3.71 -7.16
C ARG A 146 14.01 -4.03 -6.27
N GLY A 147 13.96 -5.26 -5.75
CA GLY A 147 12.82 -5.77 -4.96
C GLY A 147 12.44 -4.98 -3.70
N LYS A 148 13.36 -4.18 -3.12
CA LYS A 148 13.05 -3.36 -1.93
C LYS A 148 12.12 -2.19 -2.25
N GLU A 149 12.29 -1.56 -3.41
CA GLU A 149 11.44 -0.45 -3.86
C GLU A 149 10.02 -0.95 -4.15
N ILE A 150 9.90 -2.17 -4.68
CA ILE A 150 8.62 -2.84 -4.92
C ILE A 150 7.86 -3.05 -3.60
N LEU A 151 8.52 -3.63 -2.59
CA LEU A 151 7.91 -3.87 -1.29
C LEU A 151 7.44 -2.56 -0.64
N LEU A 152 8.28 -1.52 -0.69
CA LEU A 152 7.95 -0.21 -0.14
C LEU A 152 6.71 0.40 -0.81
N THR A 153 6.67 0.38 -2.15
CA THR A 153 5.54 0.90 -2.92
C THR A 153 4.24 0.20 -2.55
N ILE A 154 4.26 -1.14 -2.45
CA ILE A 154 3.07 -1.94 -2.08
C ILE A 154 2.60 -1.62 -0.66
N LEU A 155 3.54 -1.53 0.29
CA LEU A 155 3.21 -1.22 1.68
C LEU A 155 2.60 0.19 1.77
N ILE A 156 3.18 1.17 1.09
CA ILE A 156 2.65 2.54 1.10
C ILE A 156 1.26 2.58 0.44
N SER A 157 1.05 1.90 -0.68
CA SER A 157 -0.26 1.88 -1.35
C SER A 157 -1.33 1.08 -0.62
N SER A 158 -0.96 0.29 0.40
CA SER A 158 -1.89 -0.46 1.25
C SER A 158 -2.49 0.37 2.40
N TYR A 159 -2.34 1.71 2.38
CA TYR A 159 -2.82 2.62 3.44
C TYR A 159 -4.31 2.49 3.75
N VAL A 160 -5.12 2.10 2.75
CA VAL A 160 -6.59 1.93 2.88
C VAL A 160 -6.95 0.90 3.95
N LYS A 161 -6.05 -0.03 4.31
CA LYS A 161 -6.27 -0.96 5.42
C LYS A 161 -6.56 -0.27 6.75
N ILE A 162 -6.15 0.99 6.93
CA ILE A 162 -6.46 1.77 8.14
C ILE A 162 -7.97 1.94 8.37
N PHE A 163 -8.79 1.91 7.31
CA PHE A 163 -10.25 1.99 7.43
C PHE A 163 -10.86 0.82 8.19
N LEU A 164 -10.14 -0.31 8.33
CA LEU A 164 -10.59 -1.42 9.18
C LEU A 164 -10.73 -0.99 10.64
N LEU A 165 -9.94 0.00 11.11
CA LEU A 165 -10.06 0.53 12.47
C LEU A 165 -11.38 1.28 12.72
N ALA A 166 -12.16 1.59 11.68
CA ALA A 166 -13.48 2.18 11.81
C ALA A 166 -14.58 1.13 12.05
N MET A 167 -14.34 -0.15 11.74
CA MET A 167 -15.28 -1.26 11.94
C MET A 167 -15.78 -1.48 13.38
N PRO A 168 -15.00 -1.24 14.46
CA PRO A 168 -15.51 -1.37 15.82
C PRO A 168 -16.22 -0.10 16.30
N VAL A 169 -15.91 1.07 15.70
CA VAL A 169 -16.54 2.35 16.04
C VAL A 169 -17.92 2.46 15.43
N TRP A 170 -18.04 1.98 14.20
CA TRP A 170 -19.26 1.95 13.41
C TRP A 170 -19.61 0.49 13.16
N GLU A 171 -20.79 0.04 13.60
CA GLU A 171 -21.26 -1.35 13.46
C GLU A 171 -21.51 -1.72 11.97
N PHE A 172 -20.45 -1.77 11.19
CA PHE A 172 -20.49 -2.01 9.76
C PHE A 172 -20.62 -3.52 9.47
N PRO A 173 -21.36 -3.90 8.41
CA PRO A 173 -21.44 -5.27 7.97
C PRO A 173 -20.08 -5.77 7.43
N VAL A 174 -19.88 -7.09 7.48
CA VAL A 174 -18.66 -7.77 6.99
C VAL A 174 -18.35 -7.44 5.52
N SER A 175 -19.36 -7.08 4.72
CA SER A 175 -19.20 -6.61 3.34
C SER A 175 -18.20 -5.45 3.19
N VAL A 176 -18.07 -4.60 4.22
CA VAL A 176 -17.11 -3.48 4.22
C VAL A 176 -15.66 -3.95 4.18
N ILE A 177 -15.33 -5.11 4.77
CA ILE A 177 -13.98 -5.69 4.69
C ILE A 177 -13.62 -5.99 3.24
N PHE A 178 -14.54 -6.57 2.47
CA PHE A 178 -14.33 -6.86 1.05
C PHE A 178 -14.21 -5.58 0.21
N ILE A 179 -14.95 -4.51 0.56
CA ILE A 179 -14.81 -3.20 -0.09
C ILE A 179 -13.41 -2.63 0.15
N VAL A 180 -12.91 -2.68 1.40
CA VAL A 180 -11.55 -2.25 1.73
C VAL A 180 -10.52 -3.07 0.94
N ASP A 181 -10.66 -4.39 0.85
CA ASP A 181 -9.75 -5.25 0.09
C ASP A 181 -9.73 -4.88 -1.41
N MET A 182 -10.88 -4.55 -1.99
CA MET A 182 -10.97 -4.08 -3.38
C MET A 182 -10.30 -2.72 -3.59
N LEU A 183 -10.48 -1.79 -2.65
CA LEU A 183 -9.82 -0.48 -2.69
C LEU A 183 -8.29 -0.59 -2.50
N VAL A 184 -7.82 -1.53 -1.68
CA VAL A 184 -6.38 -1.85 -1.57
C VAL A 184 -5.85 -2.38 -2.89
N LEU A 185 -6.57 -3.29 -3.55
CA LEU A 185 -6.19 -3.83 -4.86
C LEU A 185 -6.07 -2.74 -5.93
N THR A 186 -7.06 -1.84 -6.02
CA THR A 186 -7.02 -0.74 -7.00
C THR A 186 -5.93 0.27 -6.68
N SER A 187 -5.71 0.59 -5.40
CA SER A 187 -4.61 1.46 -4.95
C SER A 187 -3.25 0.88 -5.33
N ASN A 188 -3.03 -0.41 -5.08
CA ASN A 188 -1.80 -1.11 -5.44
C ASN A 188 -1.57 -1.08 -6.96
N ALA A 189 -2.63 -1.25 -7.76
CA ALA A 189 -2.52 -1.20 -9.23
C ALA A 189 -2.14 0.20 -9.74
N VAL A 190 -2.71 1.26 -9.16
CA VAL A 190 -2.37 2.65 -9.51
C VAL A 190 -0.93 2.98 -9.11
N ALA A 191 -0.50 2.60 -7.91
CA ALA A 191 0.87 2.78 -7.46
C ALA A 191 1.87 2.04 -8.36
N LEU A 192 1.54 0.81 -8.76
CA LEU A 192 2.36 0.01 -9.67
C LEU A 192 2.43 0.63 -11.06
N LYS A 193 1.31 1.15 -11.58
CA LYS A 193 1.29 1.90 -12.85
C LYS A 193 2.20 3.12 -12.80
N VAL A 194 2.14 3.88 -11.70
CA VAL A 194 2.99 5.07 -11.50
C VAL A 194 4.46 4.69 -11.45
N MET A 195 4.80 3.59 -10.77
CA MET A 195 6.19 3.13 -10.62
C MET A 195 6.78 2.52 -11.89
N THR A 196 5.95 1.81 -12.68
CA THR A 196 6.38 1.00 -13.83
C THR A 196 6.18 1.69 -15.18
N GLU A 197 5.41 2.77 -15.22
CA GLU A 197 4.89 3.41 -16.45
C GLU A 197 4.25 2.41 -17.43
N SER A 198 3.81 1.25 -16.94
CA SER A 198 3.25 0.16 -17.75
C SER A 198 1.75 0.33 -18.02
N ALA A 199 1.22 -0.50 -18.90
CA ALA A 199 -0.21 -0.56 -19.18
C ALA A 199 -1.01 -0.88 -17.90
N THR A 200 -2.17 -0.23 -17.75
CA THR A 200 -3.09 -0.44 -16.61
C THR A 200 -3.49 -1.91 -16.48
N SER A 201 -3.74 -2.59 -17.61
CA SER A 201 -4.12 -4.01 -17.64
C SER A 201 -3.06 -4.93 -17.04
N ARG A 202 -1.78 -4.67 -17.31
CA ARG A 202 -0.66 -5.45 -16.75
C ARG A 202 -0.56 -5.24 -15.24
N CYS A 203 -0.69 -3.99 -14.78
CA CYS A 203 -0.62 -3.66 -13.36
C CYS A 203 -1.80 -4.28 -12.58
N LEU A 204 -3.02 -4.16 -13.13
CA LEU A 204 -4.21 -4.78 -12.57
C LEU A 204 -4.09 -6.30 -12.52
N ALA A 205 -3.59 -6.95 -13.57
CA ALA A 205 -3.40 -8.39 -13.60
C ALA A 205 -2.42 -8.87 -12.51
N VAL A 206 -1.30 -8.18 -12.32
CA VAL A 206 -0.33 -8.50 -11.25
C VAL A 206 -0.98 -8.40 -9.87
N CYS A 207 -1.69 -7.30 -9.59
CA CYS A 207 -2.38 -7.13 -8.32
C CYS A 207 -3.49 -8.17 -8.12
N PHE A 208 -4.26 -8.47 -9.17
CA PHE A 208 -5.32 -9.46 -9.11
C PHE A 208 -4.80 -10.86 -8.81
N ILE A 209 -3.70 -11.28 -9.45
CA ILE A 209 -3.04 -12.57 -9.17
C ILE A 209 -2.59 -12.64 -7.71
N ALA A 210 -1.93 -11.58 -7.20
CA ALA A 210 -1.43 -11.56 -5.83
C ALA A 210 -2.56 -11.62 -4.79
N HIS A 211 -3.62 -10.83 -4.97
CA HIS A 211 -4.78 -10.84 -4.08
C HIS A 211 -5.58 -12.15 -4.17
N SER A 212 -5.69 -12.76 -5.36
CA SER A 212 -6.33 -14.06 -5.53
C SER A 212 -5.57 -15.16 -4.79
N ILE A 213 -4.24 -15.17 -4.87
CA ILE A 213 -3.40 -16.12 -4.13
C ILE A 213 -3.55 -15.92 -2.62
N ARG A 214 -3.55 -14.67 -2.15
CA ARG A 214 -3.79 -14.35 -0.74
C ARG A 214 -5.15 -14.89 -0.27
N PHE A 215 -6.22 -14.64 -1.04
CA PHE A 215 -7.55 -15.13 -0.73
C PHE A 215 -7.62 -16.66 -0.67
N LEU A 216 -6.95 -17.36 -1.61
CA LEU A 216 -6.87 -18.82 -1.58
C LEU A 216 -6.14 -19.34 -0.35
N VAL A 217 -5.05 -18.69 0.08
CA VAL A 217 -4.33 -19.05 1.31
C VAL A 217 -5.22 -18.85 2.54
N ASP A 218 -5.93 -17.72 2.63
CA ASP A 218 -6.89 -17.45 3.71
C ASP A 218 -7.99 -18.54 3.78
N GLN A 219 -8.52 -18.98 2.63
CA GLN A 219 -9.53 -20.04 2.54
C GLN A 219 -8.98 -21.42 2.97
N ILE A 220 -7.80 -21.79 2.50
CA ILE A 220 -7.16 -23.08 2.86
C ILE A 220 -6.86 -23.13 4.35
N SER A 221 -6.34 -22.03 4.91
CA SER A 221 -6.07 -21.88 6.34
C SER A 221 -7.34 -22.00 7.18
N GLY A 222 -8.46 -21.39 6.75
CA GLY A 222 -9.75 -21.53 7.42
C GLY A 222 -10.30 -22.95 7.40
N HIS A 223 -10.12 -23.68 6.30
CA HIS A 223 -10.55 -25.08 6.19
C HIS A 223 -9.67 -26.03 7.02
N LEU A 224 -8.35 -25.77 7.13
CA LEU A 224 -7.47 -26.58 7.98
C LEU A 224 -7.82 -26.43 9.46
N GLY A 225 -8.19 -25.23 9.90
CA GLY A 225 -8.61 -24.95 11.29
C GLY A 225 -9.90 -25.68 11.70
N THR A 226 -10.82 -25.93 10.76
CA THR A 226 -12.07 -26.67 11.03
C THR A 226 -11.92 -28.20 11.09
N VAL A 227 -10.79 -28.74 10.61
CA VAL A 227 -10.56 -30.21 10.50
C VAL A 227 -9.66 -30.74 11.62
N MET A 228 -9.04 -29.85 12.41
CA MET A 228 -8.14 -30.19 13.54
C MET A 228 -8.84 -30.02 14.88
#